data_AF-A0A1D5RM21-F1
#
_entry.id   AF-A0A1D5RM21-F1
#
_cell.length_a   1.000
_cell.length_b   1.000
_cell.length_c   1.000
_cell.angle_alpha   90.00
_cell.angle_beta   90.00
_cell.angle_gamma   90.00
#
_symmetry.space_group_name_H-M   'P 1'
#
loop_
_entity.id
_entity.type
_entity.pdbx_description
1 polymer ?
#
loop_
_entity_poly.entity_id
_entity_poly.type
_entity_poly.pdbx_seq_one_letter_code
_entity_poly.pdbx_strand_id
1 'polypeptide(L)' 'MAPPRNVVKIAVQMSDAIPQLIQLDQAKPLATVLKEVCDAI' A
#
# COMPACT_ATOMS: atom_id res chain seq x y z
N MET A 1 4.03 -13.61 -23.19
CA MET A 1 3.82 -12.44 -22.31
C MET A 1 3.53 -12.97 -20.92
N ALA A 2 4.19 -12.44 -19.89
CA ALA A 2 3.80 -12.72 -18.51
C ALA A 2 2.50 -11.94 -18.17
N PRO A 3 1.62 -12.48 -17.31
CA PRO A 3 0.44 -11.75 -16.85
C PRO A 3 0.85 -10.44 -16.16
N PRO A 4 0.07 -9.36 -16.33
CA PRO A 4 0.30 -8.13 -15.58
C PRO A 4 0.20 -8.42 -14.09
N ARG A 5 1.13 -7.85 -13.30
CA ARG A 5 1.12 -7.99 -11.84
C ARG A 5 -0.11 -7.31 -11.27
N ASN A 6 -0.80 -7.99 -10.35
CA ASN A 6 -1.99 -7.47 -9.68
C ASN A 6 -1.60 -6.51 -8.54
N VAL A 7 -0.99 -5.40 -8.91
CA VAL A 7 -0.49 -4.38 -7.99
C VAL A 7 -1.10 -3.03 -8.36
N VAL A 8 -1.72 -2.37 -7.38
CA VAL A 8 -2.39 -1.08 -7.56
C VAL A 8 -1.62 0.01 -6.83
N LYS A 9 -1.38 1.16 -7.47
CA LYS A 9 -0.72 2.31 -6.83
C LYS A 9 -1.79 3.21 -6.20
N ILE A 10 -1.65 3.51 -4.91
CA ILE A 10 -2.60 4.35 -4.18
C ILE A 10 -1.89 5.35 -3.27
N ALA A 11 -2.61 6.39 -2.88
CA ALA A 11 -2.21 7.31 -1.81
C ALA A 11 -3.02 6.99 -0.55
N VAL A 12 -2.36 6.83 0.60
CA VAL A 12 -3.01 6.61 1.91
C VAL A 12 -2.89 7.88 2.73
N GLN A 13 -4.02 8.42 3.17
CA GLN A 13 -4.08 9.61 4.00
C GLN A 13 -4.24 9.22 5.47
N MET A 14 -3.52 9.92 6.35
CA MET A 14 -3.72 9.88 7.80
C MET A 14 -3.79 11.29 8.36
N SER A 15 -4.42 11.45 9.52
CA SER A 15 -4.50 12.75 10.22
C SER A 15 -3.10 13.30 10.47
N ASP A 16 -2.93 14.60 10.20
CA ASP A 16 -1.68 15.35 10.44
C ASP A 16 -0.43 14.82 9.70
N ALA A 17 -0.60 13.94 8.70
CA ALA A 17 0.47 13.40 7.89
C ALA A 17 0.33 13.75 6.40
N ILE A 18 1.47 13.84 5.70
CA ILE A 18 1.48 13.91 4.23
C ILE A 18 1.00 12.55 3.67
N PRO A 19 0.11 12.52 2.66
CA PRO A 19 -0.34 11.26 2.08
C PRO A 19 0.82 10.38 1.59
N GLN A 20 0.82 9.11 2.01
CA GLN A 20 1.84 8.14 1.64
C GLN A 20 1.49 7.45 0.33
N LEU A 21 2.42 7.41 -0.62
CA LEU A 21 2.24 6.67 -1.87
C LEU A 21 2.71 5.22 -1.69
N ILE A 22 1.81 4.25 -1.89
CA ILE A 22 2.14 2.83 -1.75
C ILE A 22 1.76 2.00 -2.98
N GLN A 23 2.41 0.85 -3.10
CA GLN A 23 2.06 -0.18 -4.06
C GLN A 23 1.30 -1.30 -3.33
N LEU A 24 -0.02 -1.32 -3.46
CA LEU A 24 -0.88 -2.35 -2.91
C LEU A 24 -0.81 -3.61 -3.78
N ASP A 25 -0.02 -4.58 -3.34
CA ASP A 25 0.00 -5.92 -3.91
C ASP A 25 -1.23 -6.71 -3.44
N GLN A 26 -2.09 -7.11 -4.36
CA GLN A 26 -3.32 -7.86 -4.06
C GLN A 26 -3.04 -9.29 -3.56
N ALA A 27 -1.80 -9.77 -3.69
CA ALA A 27 -1.39 -11.05 -3.09
C ALA A 27 -0.98 -10.92 -1.62
N LYS A 28 -0.70 -9.70 -1.13
CA LYS A 28 -0.35 -9.46 0.27
C LYS A 28 -1.61 -9.36 1.14
N PRO A 29 -1.63 -9.96 2.35
CA PRO A 29 -2.69 -9.72 3.31
C PRO A 29 -2.80 -8.23 3.64
N LEU A 30 -4.02 -7.70 3.70
CA LEU A 30 -4.26 -6.29 4.04
C LEU A 30 -3.68 -5.91 5.40
N ALA A 31 -3.66 -6.83 6.37
CA ALA A 31 -3.05 -6.59 7.68
C ALA A 31 -1.54 -6.28 7.59
N THR A 32 -0.83 -6.97 6.69
CA THR A 32 0.59 -6.70 6.43
C THR A 32 0.77 -5.33 5.80
N VAL A 33 -0.06 -4.99 4.83
CA VAL A 33 -0.02 -3.67 4.17
C VAL A 33 -0.31 -2.55 5.17
N LEU A 34 -1.33 -2.71 6.01
CA LEU A 34 -1.66 -1.73 7.05
C LEU A 34 -0.52 -1.56 8.05
N LYS A 35 0.12 -2.66 8.47
CA LYS A 35 1.30 -2.60 9.33
C LYS A 35 2.44 -1.83 8.66
N GLU A 36 2.75 -2.13 7.39
CA GLU A 36 3.78 -1.41 6.62
C GLU A 36 3.48 0.11 6.54
N VAL A 37 2.22 0.50 6.38
CA VAL A 37 1.82 1.92 6.33
C VAL A 37 1.92 2.59 7.70
N CYS A 38 1.52 1.90 8.78
CA CYS A 38 1.61 2.44 10.14
C CYS A 38 3.05 2.51 10.67
N ASP A 39 3.90 1.54 10.32
CA ASP A 39 5.31 1.50 10.72
C ASP A 39 6.16 2.58 9.99
N ALA A 40 5.64 3.16 8.90
CA ALA A 40 6.30 4.20 8.11
C ALA A 40 6.03 5.63 8.62
N ILE A 41 5.36 5.78 9.77
CA ILE A 41 4.96 7.05 10.39
C ILE A 41 5.81 7.35 11.61
#